data_AF-A0A059E454-F1
#
_entry.id   AF-A0A059E454-F1
#
_cell.length_a   1.000
_cell.length_b   1.000
_cell.length_c   1.000
_cell.angle_alpha   90.00
_cell.angle_beta   90.00
_cell.angle_gamma   90.00
#
_symmetry.space_group_name_H-M   'P 1'
#
loop_
_entity.id
_entity.type
_entity.pdbx_description
1 polymer ?
#
loop_
_entity_poly.entity_id
_entity_poly.type
_entity_poly.pdbx_seq_one_letter_code
_entity_poly.pdbx_strand_id
1 'polypeptide(L)'
;MTHHTMTPIDAHRPWIRDERDNPARMDWFQTLFNPMGMTGKLHFSRAWTFMFMGRVLLFIVPVFVAFIAGLAGADMSGAWQPVKSVGIPLPALLLPFFFFTIVTEFTSWVAHVRRFAEANRSTLKAAIVLIPLFLGLLGFAGGVVSGSAQYQAQQAKAAQAETLAAEGGEAAETPAAEPQEARGPRRPDGPPPTEMQVAMGAGMGLAMPLWALSSFFIMLWTLLHVARLPNGGAGPFRTGSDLTQEEQRLKAYETA
;
A
#
# COMPACT_ATOMS: atom_id res chain seq x y z
N MET A 1 32.45 -35.56 -29.05
CA MET A 1 31.67 -34.31 -29.07
C MET A 1 30.33 -34.57 -28.40
N THR A 2 30.24 -34.32 -27.09
CA THR A 2 28.98 -34.42 -26.35
C THR A 2 28.35 -33.03 -26.31
N HIS A 3 27.29 -32.83 -27.09
CA HIS A 3 26.42 -31.68 -26.93
C HIS A 3 25.78 -31.76 -25.54
N HIS A 4 26.31 -31.04 -24.54
CA HIS A 4 25.58 -30.78 -23.32
C HIS A 4 24.47 -29.78 -23.63
N THR A 5 23.38 -30.28 -24.21
CA THR A 5 22.08 -29.61 -24.14
C THR A 5 21.75 -29.51 -22.66
N MET A 6 21.95 -28.34 -22.05
CA MET A 6 21.39 -28.08 -20.72
C MET A 6 19.87 -28.24 -20.84
N THR A 7 19.37 -29.36 -20.35
CA THR A 7 17.94 -29.62 -20.25
C THR A 7 17.33 -28.47 -19.46
N PRO A 8 16.33 -27.74 -19.99
CA PRO A 8 15.68 -26.67 -19.25
C PRO A 8 15.13 -27.21 -17.93
N ILE A 9 15.35 -26.49 -16.83
CA ILE A 9 14.91 -26.90 -15.48
C ILE A 9 13.38 -27.08 -15.47
N ASP A 10 12.68 -26.26 -16.23
CA ASP A 10 11.26 -26.38 -16.50
C ASP A 10 11.05 -26.45 -18.02
N ALA A 11 10.60 -27.61 -18.50
CA ALA A 11 10.33 -27.84 -19.92
C ALA A 11 9.27 -26.90 -20.49
N HIS A 12 8.32 -26.43 -19.66
CA HIS A 12 7.29 -25.47 -20.06
C HIS A 12 7.79 -24.02 -20.01
N ARG A 13 8.92 -23.76 -19.35
CA ARG A 13 9.48 -22.42 -19.15
C ARG A 13 10.99 -22.43 -19.42
N PRO A 14 11.41 -22.54 -20.70
CA PRO A 14 12.82 -22.72 -21.07
C PRO A 14 13.73 -21.51 -20.76
N TRP A 15 13.15 -20.38 -20.33
CA TRP A 15 13.85 -19.20 -19.80
C TRP A 15 14.20 -19.32 -18.30
N ILE A 16 13.80 -20.41 -17.65
CA ILE A 16 14.21 -20.79 -16.28
C ILE A 16 15.42 -21.71 -16.41
N ARG A 17 16.60 -21.16 -16.14
CA ARG A 17 17.89 -21.83 -16.33
C ARG A 17 18.76 -21.84 -15.08
N ASP A 18 18.47 -20.97 -14.11
CA ASP A 18 19.10 -20.99 -12.80
C ASP A 18 18.32 -21.91 -11.84
N GLU A 19 19.00 -22.88 -11.22
CA GLU A 19 18.41 -23.81 -10.27
C GLU A 19 17.83 -23.10 -9.04
N ARG A 20 18.43 -21.96 -8.65
CA ARG A 20 17.94 -21.10 -7.56
C ARG A 20 16.56 -20.50 -7.86
N ASP A 21 16.21 -20.39 -9.14
CA ASP A 21 14.92 -19.87 -9.60
C ASP A 21 13.90 -20.98 -9.90
N ASN A 22 14.21 -22.27 -9.63
CA ASN A 22 13.28 -23.36 -9.88
C ASN A 22 11.96 -23.15 -9.10
N PRO A 23 10.82 -22.98 -9.79
CA PRO A 23 9.54 -22.66 -9.14
C PRO A 23 9.00 -23.80 -8.26
N ALA A 24 9.41 -25.04 -8.50
CA ALA A 24 8.98 -26.21 -7.73
C ALA A 24 9.67 -26.29 -6.35
N ARG A 25 10.79 -25.58 -6.16
CA ARG A 25 11.57 -25.57 -4.90
C ARG A 25 11.33 -24.31 -4.06
N MET A 26 10.37 -23.47 -4.44
CA MET A 26 10.09 -22.23 -3.72
C MET A 26 9.40 -22.52 -2.38
N ASP A 27 10.10 -22.22 -1.29
CA ASP A 27 9.52 -22.21 0.05
C ASP A 27 8.95 -20.82 0.37
N TRP A 28 7.63 -20.73 0.42
CA TRP A 28 6.90 -19.49 0.70
C TRP A 28 7.15 -18.97 2.11
N PHE A 29 7.21 -19.87 3.10
CA PHE A 29 7.36 -19.48 4.49
C PHE A 29 8.74 -18.87 4.71
N GLN A 30 9.78 -19.51 4.19
CA GLN A 30 11.14 -18.96 4.23
C GLN A 30 11.24 -17.64 3.46
N THR A 31 10.64 -17.55 2.28
CA THR A 31 10.69 -16.35 1.43
C THR A 31 10.03 -15.13 2.09
N LEU A 32 8.92 -15.35 2.81
CA LEU A 32 8.11 -14.26 3.37
C LEU A 32 8.47 -13.90 4.81
N PHE A 33 8.99 -14.86 5.61
CA PHE A 33 9.15 -14.66 7.06
C PHE A 33 10.59 -14.80 7.57
N ASN A 34 11.54 -15.33 6.79
CA ASN A 34 12.94 -15.44 7.22
C ASN A 34 13.82 -14.38 6.54
N PRO A 35 14.23 -13.29 7.21
CA PRO A 35 15.07 -12.25 6.61
C PRO A 35 16.54 -12.67 6.41
N MET A 36 17.00 -13.74 7.06
CA MET A 36 18.41 -14.15 7.04
C MET A 36 18.78 -15.01 5.82
N GLY A 37 17.83 -15.32 4.94
CA GLY A 37 18.09 -16.13 3.76
C GLY A 37 18.34 -15.31 2.49
N MET A 38 18.43 -16.03 1.38
CA MET A 38 18.57 -15.46 0.04
C MET A 38 17.39 -15.88 -0.82
N THR A 39 16.99 -15.03 -1.77
CA THR A 39 15.88 -15.32 -2.67
C THR A 39 16.27 -15.00 -4.10
N GLY A 40 16.21 -16.02 -4.95
CA GLY A 40 16.35 -15.93 -6.40
C GLY A 40 15.32 -14.97 -7.01
N LYS A 41 15.65 -14.44 -8.18
CA LYS A 41 14.83 -13.45 -8.88
C LYS A 41 13.39 -13.92 -9.11
N LEU A 42 13.18 -15.17 -9.50
CA LEU A 42 11.85 -15.68 -9.83
C LEU A 42 11.01 -15.85 -8.57
N HIS A 43 11.60 -16.37 -7.49
CA HIS A 43 10.92 -16.54 -6.21
C HIS A 43 10.54 -15.19 -5.61
N PHE A 44 11.45 -14.20 -5.67
CA PHE A 44 11.18 -12.83 -5.25
C PHE A 44 10.02 -12.23 -6.06
N SER A 45 10.08 -12.32 -7.39
CA SER A 45 9.05 -11.73 -8.25
C SER A 45 7.69 -12.38 -8.01
N ARG A 46 7.62 -13.70 -7.82
CA ARG A 46 6.36 -14.40 -7.48
C ARG A 46 5.79 -13.94 -6.16
N ALA A 47 6.63 -13.88 -5.12
CA ALA A 47 6.20 -13.42 -3.78
C ALA A 47 5.72 -11.97 -3.82
N TRP A 48 6.49 -11.09 -4.45
CA TRP A 48 6.15 -9.68 -4.58
C TRP A 48 4.87 -9.46 -5.39
N THR A 49 4.71 -10.15 -6.52
CA THR A 49 3.47 -10.07 -7.32
C THR A 49 2.26 -10.56 -6.55
N PHE A 50 2.38 -11.64 -5.76
CA PHE A 50 1.30 -12.10 -4.90
C PHE A 50 0.88 -11.03 -3.89
N MET A 51 1.84 -10.41 -3.19
CA MET A 51 1.57 -9.34 -2.22
C MET A 51 0.95 -8.11 -2.89
N PHE A 52 1.53 -7.66 -4.01
CA PHE A 52 1.03 -6.50 -4.74
C PHE A 52 -0.38 -6.73 -5.28
N MET A 53 -0.59 -7.84 -5.99
CA MET A 53 -1.88 -8.14 -6.59
C MET A 53 -2.95 -8.44 -5.53
N GLY A 54 -2.56 -9.08 -4.42
CA GLY A 54 -3.45 -9.27 -3.27
C GLY A 54 -3.98 -7.93 -2.74
N ARG A 55 -3.12 -6.93 -2.57
CA ARG A 55 -3.54 -5.58 -2.15
C ARG A 55 -4.48 -4.93 -3.16
N VAL A 56 -4.11 -4.97 -4.44
CA VAL A 56 -4.92 -4.39 -5.52
C VAL A 56 -6.31 -5.00 -5.55
N LEU A 57 -6.41 -6.33 -5.51
CA LEU A 57 -7.69 -7.04 -5.55
C LEU A 57 -8.52 -6.81 -4.29
N LEU A 58 -7.90 -6.85 -3.10
CA LEU A 58 -8.58 -6.59 -1.82
C LEU A 58 -9.08 -5.15 -1.69
N PHE A 59 -8.53 -4.21 -2.47
CA PHE A 59 -9.05 -2.85 -2.55
C PHE A 59 -10.11 -2.70 -3.64
N ILE A 60 -9.75 -3.03 -4.89
CA ILE A 60 -10.59 -2.75 -6.06
C ILE A 60 -11.87 -3.57 -6.02
N VAL A 61 -11.80 -4.87 -5.71
CA VAL A 61 -12.99 -5.73 -5.80
C VAL A 61 -14.07 -5.29 -4.81
N PRO A 62 -13.80 -5.09 -3.49
CA PRO A 62 -14.83 -4.64 -2.57
C PRO A 62 -15.39 -3.25 -2.91
N VAL A 63 -14.53 -2.31 -3.31
CA VAL A 63 -14.95 -0.95 -3.70
C VAL A 63 -15.82 -0.99 -4.94
N PHE A 64 -15.43 -1.76 -5.95
CA PHE A 64 -16.19 -1.87 -7.20
C PHE A 64 -17.52 -2.58 -6.99
N VAL A 65 -17.57 -3.64 -6.17
CA VAL A 65 -18.82 -4.31 -5.80
C VAL A 65 -19.74 -3.33 -5.06
N ALA A 66 -19.23 -2.57 -4.09
CA ALA A 66 -20.03 -1.57 -3.38
C ALA A 66 -20.53 -0.45 -4.30
N PHE A 67 -19.73 -0.04 -5.28
CA PHE A 67 -20.12 0.93 -6.29
C PHE A 67 -21.26 0.43 -7.17
N ILE A 68 -21.14 -0.78 -7.74
CA ILE A 68 -22.19 -1.38 -8.59
C ILE A 68 -23.47 -1.65 -7.79
N ALA A 69 -23.35 -2.17 -6.57
CA ALA A 69 -24.50 -2.40 -5.69
C ALA A 69 -25.22 -1.08 -5.36
N GLY A 70 -24.48 -0.01 -5.07
CA GLY A 70 -25.03 1.33 -4.87
C GLY A 70 -25.78 1.86 -6.10
N LEU A 71 -25.22 1.69 -7.30
CA LEU A 71 -25.90 2.04 -8.56
C LEU A 71 -27.17 1.21 -8.80
N ALA A 72 -27.20 -0.03 -8.31
CA ALA A 72 -28.38 -0.91 -8.38
C ALA A 72 -29.43 -0.61 -7.29
N GLY A 73 -29.18 0.38 -6.41
CA GLY A 73 -30.11 0.79 -5.35
C GLY A 73 -29.97 0.04 -4.04
N ALA A 74 -28.90 -0.76 -3.85
CA ALA A 74 -28.63 -1.39 -2.56
C ALA A 74 -28.11 -0.36 -1.54
N ASP A 75 -28.57 -0.46 -0.29
CA ASP A 75 -28.03 0.33 0.81
C ASP A 75 -26.65 -0.22 1.23
N MET A 76 -25.59 0.44 0.76
CA MET A 76 -24.21 0.11 1.11
C MET A 76 -23.69 0.91 2.30
N SER A 77 -24.52 1.70 2.99
CA SER A 77 -24.09 2.57 4.09
C SER A 77 -23.32 1.80 5.15
N GLY A 78 -23.80 0.61 5.55
CA GLY A 78 -23.15 -0.26 6.54
C GLY A 78 -21.76 -0.75 6.12
N ALA A 79 -21.50 -0.94 4.83
CA ALA A 79 -20.19 -1.37 4.33
C ALA A 79 -19.12 -0.27 4.47
N TRP A 80 -19.57 0.99 4.35
CA TRP A 80 -18.74 2.19 4.49
C TRP A 80 -18.62 2.66 5.95
N GLN A 81 -19.46 2.13 6.85
CA GLN A 81 -19.37 2.47 8.27
C GLN A 81 -18.04 1.98 8.86
N PRO A 82 -17.40 2.79 9.73
CA PRO A 82 -16.21 2.39 10.44
C PRO A 82 -16.44 1.21 11.38
N VAL A 83 -15.48 0.30 11.44
CA VAL A 83 -15.49 -0.81 12.42
C VAL A 83 -15.06 -0.29 13.79
N LYS A 84 -16.02 -0.12 14.70
CA LYS A 84 -15.79 0.46 16.04
C LYS A 84 -14.77 -0.30 16.90
N SER A 85 -14.60 -1.61 16.69
CA SER A 85 -13.69 -2.46 17.49
C SER A 85 -12.20 -2.29 17.17
N VAL A 86 -11.87 -1.64 16.04
CA VAL A 86 -10.48 -1.57 15.54
C VAL A 86 -9.75 -0.30 16.02
N GLY A 87 -10.45 0.63 16.68
CA GLY A 87 -9.85 1.85 17.22
C GLY A 87 -9.29 2.82 16.16
N ILE A 88 -9.54 2.57 14.88
CA ILE A 88 -9.21 3.39 13.70
C ILE A 88 -10.46 3.38 12.80
N PRO A 89 -10.88 4.51 12.19
CA PRO A 89 -12.12 4.58 11.43
C PRO A 89 -11.98 3.93 10.05
N LEU A 90 -11.68 2.64 10.02
CA LEU A 90 -11.53 1.87 8.79
C LEU A 90 -12.91 1.40 8.34
N PRO A 91 -13.32 1.68 7.09
CA PRO A 91 -14.55 1.12 6.53
C PRO A 91 -14.53 -0.40 6.62
N ALA A 92 -15.66 -0.99 7.03
CA ALA A 92 -15.78 -2.44 7.19
C ALA A 92 -15.36 -3.21 5.93
N LEU A 93 -15.73 -2.70 4.75
CA LEU A 93 -15.39 -3.32 3.47
C LEU A 93 -13.88 -3.35 3.17
N LEU A 94 -13.10 -2.42 3.75
CA LEU A 94 -11.66 -2.31 3.51
C LEU A 94 -10.82 -2.98 4.61
N LEU A 95 -11.45 -3.52 5.66
CA LEU A 95 -10.71 -4.15 6.77
C LEU A 95 -9.75 -5.26 6.28
N PRO A 96 -10.13 -6.17 5.36
CA PRO A 96 -9.21 -7.17 4.83
C PRO A 96 -8.01 -6.55 4.09
N PHE A 97 -8.24 -5.47 3.34
CA PHE A 97 -7.17 -4.75 2.65
C PHE A 97 -6.16 -4.16 3.63
N PHE A 98 -6.60 -3.50 4.69
CA PHE A 98 -5.71 -2.90 5.68
C PHE A 98 -4.88 -3.95 6.41
N PHE A 99 -5.52 -5.02 6.89
CA PHE A 99 -4.82 -6.12 7.56
C PHE A 99 -3.78 -6.77 6.63
N PHE A 100 -4.19 -7.10 5.40
CA PHE A 100 -3.29 -7.69 4.42
C PHE A 100 -2.15 -6.74 4.08
N THR A 101 -2.40 -5.44 3.95
CA THR A 101 -1.36 -4.43 3.69
C THR A 101 -0.31 -4.41 4.79
N ILE A 102 -0.71 -4.38 6.07
CA ILE A 102 0.22 -4.38 7.21
C ILE A 102 1.10 -5.63 7.19
N VAL A 103 0.50 -6.82 7.05
CA VAL A 103 1.25 -8.08 7.00
C VAL A 103 2.21 -8.07 5.82
N THR A 104 1.74 -7.63 4.65
CA THR A 104 2.55 -7.64 3.44
C THR A 104 3.62 -6.55 3.39
N GLU A 105 3.51 -5.46 4.16
CA GLU A 105 4.59 -4.48 4.29
C GLU A 105 5.81 -5.15 4.95
N PHE A 106 5.57 -5.89 6.03
CA PHE A 106 6.62 -6.65 6.70
C PHE A 106 7.21 -7.73 5.78
N THR A 107 6.37 -8.57 5.16
CA THR A 107 6.89 -9.66 4.30
C THR A 107 7.51 -9.12 3.01
N SER A 108 7.09 -7.95 2.52
CA SER A 108 7.74 -7.25 1.40
C SER A 108 9.14 -6.81 1.79
N TRP A 109 9.33 -6.24 2.99
CA TRP A 109 10.66 -5.93 3.51
C TRP A 109 11.55 -7.17 3.61
N VAL A 110 11.04 -8.28 4.17
CA VAL A 110 11.77 -9.56 4.22
C VAL A 110 12.19 -10.01 2.82
N ALA A 111 11.28 -10.01 1.85
CA ALA A 111 11.58 -10.41 0.47
C ALA A 111 12.67 -9.52 -0.17
N HIS A 112 12.65 -8.21 0.09
CA HIS A 112 13.66 -7.28 -0.41
C HIS A 112 15.03 -7.50 0.26
N VAL A 113 15.08 -7.74 1.57
CA VAL A 113 16.33 -8.09 2.28
C VAL A 113 16.98 -9.32 1.64
N ARG A 114 16.20 -10.41 1.48
CA ARG A 114 16.69 -11.65 0.88
C ARG A 114 17.13 -11.47 -0.58
N ARG A 115 16.46 -10.60 -1.34
CA ARG A 115 16.82 -10.31 -2.73
C ARG A 115 18.12 -9.52 -2.83
N PHE A 116 18.34 -8.54 -1.96
CA PHE A 116 19.61 -7.81 -1.92
C PHE A 116 20.76 -8.68 -1.46
N ALA A 117 20.52 -9.58 -0.48
CA ALA A 117 21.50 -10.56 -0.05
C ALA A 117 21.91 -11.49 -1.21
N GLU A 118 20.94 -12.06 -1.94
CA GLU A 118 21.21 -12.90 -3.13
C GLU A 118 21.99 -12.15 -4.21
N ALA A 119 21.78 -10.84 -4.35
CA ALA A 119 22.47 -10.01 -5.34
C ALA A 119 23.84 -9.48 -4.85
N ASN A 120 24.33 -9.92 -3.68
CA ASN A 120 25.55 -9.41 -3.05
C ASN A 120 25.56 -7.88 -2.91
N ARG A 121 24.41 -7.31 -2.54
CA ARG A 121 24.23 -5.87 -2.30
C ARG A 121 23.87 -5.62 -0.84
N SER A 122 24.11 -4.39 -0.37
CA SER A 122 23.72 -3.99 0.98
C SER A 122 22.22 -4.17 1.21
N THR A 123 21.87 -4.98 2.23
CA THR A 123 20.49 -5.25 2.65
C THR A 123 19.82 -4.02 3.28
N LEU A 124 20.58 -3.01 3.71
CA LEU A 124 20.06 -1.74 4.20
C LEU A 124 19.15 -1.05 3.17
N LYS A 125 19.39 -1.26 1.88
CA LYS A 125 18.55 -0.74 0.80
C LYS A 125 17.11 -1.27 0.84
N ALA A 126 16.87 -2.41 1.50
CA ALA A 126 15.52 -2.92 1.69
C ALA A 126 14.65 -1.99 2.53
N ALA A 127 15.23 -1.12 3.38
CA ALA A 127 14.47 -0.13 4.14
C ALA A 127 13.69 0.86 3.27
N ILE A 128 14.11 1.07 2.01
CA ILE A 128 13.40 1.91 1.04
C ILE A 128 11.95 1.44 0.85
N VAL A 129 11.69 0.14 0.93
CA VAL A 129 10.33 -0.38 0.75
C VAL A 129 9.37 0.03 1.88
N LEU A 130 9.90 0.46 3.04
CA LEU A 130 9.11 0.90 4.20
C LEU A 130 8.70 2.38 4.12
N ILE A 131 9.21 3.14 3.14
CA ILE A 131 8.86 4.56 2.96
C ILE A 131 7.34 4.80 2.94
N PRO A 132 6.52 4.00 2.22
CA PRO A 132 5.08 4.23 2.19
C PRO A 132 4.42 4.03 3.54
N LEU A 133 4.88 3.05 4.33
CA LEU A 133 4.40 2.84 5.69
C LEU A 133 4.71 4.06 6.57
N PHE A 134 5.95 4.54 6.55
CA PHE A 134 6.34 5.72 7.34
C PHE A 134 5.60 6.98 6.92
N LEU A 135 5.46 7.24 5.62
CA LEU A 135 4.72 8.39 5.12
C LEU A 135 3.23 8.30 5.44
N GLY A 136 2.63 7.10 5.38
CA GLY A 136 1.27 6.87 5.82
C GLY A 136 1.08 7.17 7.31
N LEU A 137 1.99 6.70 8.17
CA LEU A 137 1.95 6.96 9.61
C LEU A 137 2.15 8.45 9.95
N LEU A 138 3.12 9.11 9.31
CA LEU A 138 3.35 10.55 9.48
C LEU A 138 2.16 11.38 8.99
N GLY A 139 1.60 11.00 7.83
CA GLY A 139 0.38 11.60 7.30
C GLY A 139 -0.81 11.44 8.25
N PHE A 140 -0.98 10.24 8.82
CA PHE A 140 -2.03 9.98 9.79
C PHE A 140 -1.87 10.86 11.04
N ALA A 141 -0.69 10.87 11.65
CA ALA A 141 -0.40 11.68 12.83
C ALA A 141 -0.62 13.19 12.57
N GLY A 142 -0.11 13.71 11.45
CA GLY A 142 -0.32 15.11 11.07
C GLY A 142 -1.78 15.44 10.79
N GLY A 143 -2.50 14.53 10.12
CA GLY A 143 -3.92 14.67 9.84
C GLY A 143 -4.77 14.66 11.13
N VAL A 144 -4.45 13.81 12.10
CA VAL A 144 -5.12 13.79 13.42
C VAL A 144 -4.95 15.11 14.15
N VAL A 145 -3.73 15.63 14.22
CA VAL A 145 -3.45 16.93 14.88
C VAL A 145 -4.23 18.06 14.21
N SER A 146 -4.20 18.13 12.88
CA SER A 146 -4.92 19.17 12.13
C SER A 146 -6.44 19.05 12.23
N GLY A 147 -6.99 17.83 12.22
CA GLY A 147 -8.43 17.60 12.36
C GLY A 147 -8.95 17.95 13.76
N SER A 148 -8.20 17.64 14.83
CA SER A 148 -8.54 18.07 16.19
C SER A 148 -8.55 19.61 16.30
N ALA A 149 -7.53 20.29 15.76
CA ALA A 149 -7.49 21.75 15.74
C ALA A 149 -8.67 22.36 14.94
N GLN A 150 -9.04 21.76 13.81
CA GLN A 150 -10.21 22.18 13.03
C GLN A 150 -11.51 22.03 13.81
N TYR A 151 -11.70 20.92 14.53
CA TYR A 151 -12.88 20.70 15.37
C TYR A 151 -12.98 21.76 16.48
N GLN A 152 -11.88 22.05 17.18
CA GLN A 152 -11.87 23.10 18.21
C GLN A 152 -12.17 24.49 17.64
N ALA A 153 -11.62 24.83 16.47
CA ALA A 153 -11.92 26.08 15.79
C ALA A 153 -13.40 26.19 15.36
N GLN A 154 -14.01 25.07 14.94
CA GLN A 154 -15.45 25.03 14.61
C GLN A 154 -16.32 25.22 15.86
N GLN A 155 -15.97 24.58 16.97
CA GLN A 155 -16.67 24.74 18.25
C GLN A 155 -16.56 26.19 18.76
N ALA A 156 -15.37 26.79 18.67
CA ALA A 156 -15.17 28.19 19.05
C ALA A 156 -16.01 29.16 18.20
N LYS A 157 -16.10 28.91 16.88
CA LYS A 157 -16.97 29.69 15.98
C LYS A 157 -18.46 29.50 16.29
N ALA A 158 -18.88 28.27 16.60
CA ALA A 158 -20.26 27.99 16.96
C ALA A 158 -20.65 28.69 18.28
N ALA A 159 -19.77 28.63 19.29
CA ALA A 159 -19.96 29.36 20.54
C ALA A 159 -20.03 30.88 20.33
N GLN A 160 -19.18 31.45 19.49
CA GLN A 160 -19.23 32.88 19.15
C GLN A 160 -20.52 33.27 18.41
N ALA A 161 -21.03 32.41 17.52
CA ALA A 161 -22.29 32.65 16.83
C ALA A 161 -23.48 32.57 17.80
N GLU A 162 -23.43 31.67 18.78
CA GLU A 162 -24.44 31.55 19.83
C GLU A 162 -24.42 32.74 20.79
N THR A 163 -23.24 33.24 21.18
CA THR A 163 -23.12 34.47 21.99
C THR A 163 -23.62 35.70 21.22
N LEU A 164 -23.28 35.83 19.93
CA LEU A 164 -23.78 36.94 19.10
C LEU A 164 -25.29 36.86 18.87
N ALA A 165 -25.86 35.66 18.77
CA ALA A 165 -27.30 35.46 18.67
C ALA A 165 -28.02 35.75 20.02
N ALA A 166 -27.37 35.48 21.15
CA ALA A 166 -27.89 35.78 22.49
C ALA A 166 -27.75 37.27 22.86
N GLU A 167 -26.68 37.93 22.42
CA GLU A 167 -26.42 39.36 22.64
C GLU A 167 -27.17 40.26 21.65
N GLY A 168 -27.52 39.77 20.46
CA GLY A 168 -28.31 40.47 19.43
C GLY A 168 -29.81 40.57 19.72
N GLY A 169 -30.23 40.34 20.96
CA GLY A 169 -31.64 40.35 21.39
C GLY A 169 -32.28 41.73 21.58
N GLU A 170 -31.58 42.84 21.32
CA GLU A 170 -32.17 44.19 21.39
C GLU A 170 -31.77 45.07 20.20
N ALA A 171 -32.79 45.37 19.37
CA ALA A 171 -32.94 46.44 18.38
C ALA A 171 -32.05 46.46 17.10
N ALA A 172 -32.65 46.12 15.96
CA ALA A 172 -33.02 47.10 14.92
C ALA A 172 -33.69 46.41 13.71
N GLU A 173 -34.99 46.68 13.52
CA GLU A 173 -35.69 46.38 12.26
C GLU A 173 -35.08 47.22 11.13
N THR A 174 -34.54 46.54 10.10
CA THR A 174 -34.16 47.14 8.82
C THR A 174 -34.75 46.25 7.71
N PRO A 175 -35.31 46.81 6.62
CA PRO A 175 -36.27 46.09 5.79
C PRO A 175 -35.60 45.04 4.89
N ALA A 176 -36.40 44.01 4.60
CA ALA A 176 -36.07 42.77 3.91
C ALA A 176 -35.21 42.95 2.65
N ALA A 177 -33.98 42.44 2.71
CA ALA A 177 -33.31 41.87 1.57
C ALA A 177 -33.46 40.34 1.68
N GLU A 178 -34.04 39.71 0.66
CA GLU A 178 -34.20 38.26 0.59
C GLU A 178 -32.86 37.57 0.88
N PRO A 179 -32.78 36.65 1.87
CA PRO A 179 -31.60 35.85 2.03
C PRO A 179 -31.54 34.88 0.84
N GLN A 180 -30.57 35.07 -0.05
CA GLN A 180 -30.11 33.96 -0.88
C GLN A 180 -29.61 32.87 0.07
N GLU A 181 -30.47 31.87 0.32
CA GLU A 181 -30.08 30.61 0.90
C GLU A 181 -29.05 29.97 -0.03
N ALA A 182 -27.77 30.29 0.20
CA ALA A 182 -26.69 29.42 -0.16
C ALA A 182 -26.93 28.11 0.60
N ARG A 183 -27.65 27.18 -0.05
CA ARG A 183 -27.81 25.79 0.37
C ARG A 183 -26.41 25.22 0.60
N GLY A 184 -25.92 25.36 1.82
CA GLY A 184 -24.75 24.64 2.29
C GLY A 184 -24.99 23.15 2.08
N PRO A 185 -23.93 22.36 1.88
CA PRO A 185 -24.05 20.93 1.67
C PRO A 185 -24.96 20.34 2.76
N ARG A 186 -26.04 19.68 2.31
CA ARG A 186 -27.08 19.06 3.13
C ARG A 186 -26.39 18.27 4.25
N ARG A 187 -26.54 18.74 5.50
CA ARG A 187 -26.00 18.04 6.68
C ARG A 187 -26.52 16.60 6.62
N PRO A 188 -25.65 15.58 6.69
CA PRO A 188 -26.10 14.21 6.89
C PRO A 188 -26.95 14.17 8.17
N ASP A 189 -28.15 13.58 8.09
CA ASP A 189 -29.03 13.41 9.25
C ASP A 189 -28.30 12.54 10.30
N GLY A 190 -27.80 13.17 11.35
CA GLY A 190 -27.04 12.51 12.40
C GLY A 190 -26.53 13.48 13.48
N PRO A 191 -26.12 12.96 14.65
CA PRO A 191 -25.50 13.78 15.68
C PRO A 191 -24.21 14.42 15.13
N PRO A 192 -23.84 15.62 15.62
CA PRO A 192 -22.61 16.28 15.19
C PRO A 192 -21.41 15.34 15.41
N PRO A 193 -20.46 15.31 14.46
CA PRO A 193 -19.32 14.40 14.55
C PRO A 193 -18.48 14.73 15.79
N THR A 194 -18.05 13.71 16.50
CA THR A 194 -17.15 13.88 17.66
C THR A 194 -15.77 14.35 17.21
N GLU A 195 -15.00 15.00 18.10
CA GLU A 195 -13.60 15.40 17.83
C GLU A 195 -12.77 14.24 17.27
N MET A 196 -12.88 13.06 17.90
CA MET A 196 -12.16 11.86 17.49
C MET A 196 -12.50 11.46 16.05
N GLN A 197 -13.77 11.52 15.64
CA GLN A 197 -14.18 11.19 14.27
C GLN A 197 -13.60 12.17 13.25
N VAL A 198 -13.62 13.47 13.55
CA VAL A 198 -13.03 14.51 12.68
C VAL A 198 -11.52 14.34 12.59
N ALA A 199 -10.85 14.17 13.72
CA ALA A 199 -9.40 14.00 13.78
C ALA A 199 -8.95 12.75 13.02
N MET A 200 -9.56 11.59 13.26
CA MET A 200 -9.16 10.35 12.59
C MET A 200 -9.55 10.34 11.10
N GLY A 201 -10.66 10.99 10.74
CA GLY A 201 -11.04 11.19 9.34
C GLY A 201 -10.02 12.04 8.59
N ALA A 202 -9.56 13.14 9.17
CA ALA A 202 -8.48 13.96 8.63
C ALA A 202 -7.14 13.19 8.58
N GLY A 203 -6.83 12.42 9.62
CA GLY A 203 -5.71 11.47 9.67
C GLY A 203 -5.69 10.54 8.46
N MET A 204 -6.78 9.79 8.25
CA MET A 204 -6.89 8.88 7.11
C MET A 204 -6.88 9.63 5.77
N GLY A 205 -7.52 10.81 5.70
CA GLY A 205 -7.57 11.66 4.52
C GLY A 205 -6.19 12.12 4.05
N LEU A 206 -5.24 12.33 4.98
CA LEU A 206 -3.85 12.66 4.65
C LEU A 206 -2.97 11.42 4.47
N ALA A 207 -3.17 10.37 5.28
CA ALA A 207 -2.37 9.15 5.25
C ALA A 207 -2.50 8.40 3.91
N MET A 208 -3.73 8.23 3.43
CA MET A 208 -4.02 7.44 2.22
C MET A 208 -3.33 7.96 0.96
N PRO A 209 -3.41 9.25 0.58
CA PRO A 209 -2.73 9.74 -0.61
C PRO A 209 -1.20 9.68 -0.48
N LEU A 210 -0.64 9.98 0.70
CA LEU A 210 0.80 9.87 0.94
C LEU A 210 1.29 8.43 0.78
N TRP A 211 0.58 7.47 1.39
CA TRP A 211 0.86 6.05 1.24
C TRP A 211 0.72 5.60 -0.23
N ALA A 212 -0.36 5.97 -0.91
CA ALA A 212 -0.63 5.53 -2.28
C ALA A 212 0.40 6.07 -3.28
N LEU A 213 0.71 7.37 -3.22
CA LEU A 213 1.69 8.01 -4.11
C LEU A 213 3.08 7.43 -3.91
N SER A 214 3.52 7.30 -2.65
CA SER A 214 4.83 6.71 -2.36
C SER A 214 4.89 5.22 -2.73
N SER A 215 3.83 4.46 -2.48
CA SER A 215 3.72 3.05 -2.90
C SER A 215 3.88 2.88 -4.40
N PHE A 216 3.35 3.80 -5.21
CA PHE A 216 3.53 3.77 -6.66
C PHE A 216 5.01 3.89 -7.08
N PHE A 217 5.75 4.84 -6.51
CA PHE A 217 7.18 4.99 -6.80
C PHE A 217 8.01 3.80 -6.30
N ILE A 218 7.67 3.26 -5.13
CA ILE A 218 8.31 2.05 -4.61
C ILE A 218 8.03 0.85 -5.51
N MET A 219 6.80 0.68 -5.99
CA MET A 219 6.44 -0.36 -6.95
C MET A 219 7.28 -0.25 -8.23
N LEU A 220 7.41 0.95 -8.80
CA LEU A 220 8.26 1.17 -9.97
C LEU A 220 9.72 0.82 -9.68
N TRP A 221 10.25 1.27 -8.54
CA TRP A 221 11.61 0.94 -8.13
C TRP A 221 11.81 -0.57 -7.98
N THR A 222 10.86 -1.29 -7.36
CA THR A 222 10.92 -2.73 -7.21
C THR A 222 10.94 -3.44 -8.57
N LEU A 223 10.08 -3.03 -9.52
CA LEU A 223 9.97 -3.66 -10.84
C LEU A 223 11.14 -3.33 -11.78
N LEU A 224 11.61 -2.08 -11.75
CA LEU A 224 12.65 -1.58 -12.65
C LEU A 224 14.06 -1.87 -12.15
N HIS A 225 14.25 -2.02 -10.84
CA HIS A 225 15.56 -2.22 -10.23
C HIS A 225 15.67 -3.56 -9.52
N VAL A 226 14.93 -3.75 -8.42
CA VAL A 226 15.13 -4.89 -7.49
C VAL A 226 14.86 -6.23 -8.16
N ALA A 227 13.74 -6.34 -8.88
CA ALA A 227 13.34 -7.53 -9.61
C ALA A 227 14.30 -7.86 -10.78
N ARG A 228 15.12 -6.90 -11.21
CA ARG A 228 16.06 -7.08 -12.35
C ARG A 228 17.47 -7.40 -11.92
N LEU A 229 17.79 -7.31 -10.63
CA LEU A 229 19.12 -7.67 -10.11
C LEU A 229 19.49 -9.09 -10.57
N PRO A 230 20.76 -9.34 -10.93
CA PRO A 230 21.22 -10.69 -11.24
C PRO A 230 21.35 -11.54 -9.96
N ASN A 231 21.14 -12.85 -10.07
CA ASN A 231 21.38 -13.78 -8.97
C ASN A 231 22.90 -13.92 -8.73
N GLY A 232 23.34 -13.93 -7.47
CA GLY A 232 24.76 -13.92 -7.12
C GLY A 232 25.49 -12.60 -7.39
N GLY A 233 24.82 -11.56 -7.90
CA GLY A 233 25.40 -10.23 -8.12
C GLY A 233 26.31 -10.07 -9.34
N ALA A 234 26.57 -11.13 -10.10
CA ALA A 234 27.37 -11.12 -11.33
C ALA A 234 26.49 -11.00 -12.58
N GLY A 235 26.89 -10.16 -13.54
CA GLY A 235 26.20 -9.97 -14.82
C GLY A 235 25.29 -8.73 -14.91
N PRO A 236 24.76 -8.42 -16.10
CA PRO A 236 23.92 -7.24 -16.33
C PRO A 236 22.49 -7.42 -15.83
N PHE A 237 21.78 -6.30 -15.60
CA PHE A 237 20.33 -6.31 -15.36
C PHE A 237 19.57 -6.90 -16.55
N ARG A 238 18.68 -7.85 -16.31
CA ARG A 238 17.93 -8.54 -17.37
C ARG A 238 16.50 -8.87 -16.96
N THR A 239 15.69 -9.34 -17.90
CA THR A 239 14.37 -9.96 -17.68
C THR A 239 14.51 -11.47 -18.00
N GLY A 240 14.47 -12.35 -16.99
CA GLY A 240 14.79 -13.78 -17.13
C GLY A 240 15.87 -14.27 -16.14
N SER A 241 16.05 -15.59 -16.03
CA SER A 241 17.06 -16.23 -15.16
C SER A 241 18.31 -16.71 -15.91
N ASP A 242 18.52 -16.22 -17.13
CA ASP A 242 19.53 -16.75 -18.04
C ASP A 242 20.97 -16.41 -17.60
N LEU A 243 21.83 -17.42 -17.55
CA LEU A 243 23.28 -17.27 -17.65
C LEU A 243 23.66 -16.89 -19.09
N THR A 244 24.68 -16.04 -19.27
CA THR A 244 25.31 -15.80 -20.59
C THR A 244 26.06 -17.04 -21.09
N GLN A 245 26.21 -17.18 -22.42
CA GLN A 245 27.09 -18.20 -23.02
C GLN A 245 28.55 -18.08 -22.55
N GLU A 246 29.00 -16.87 -22.19
CA GLU A 246 30.33 -16.65 -21.60
C GLU A 246 30.44 -17.18 -20.17
N GLU A 247 29.41 -17.03 -19.33
CA GLU A 247 29.37 -17.60 -17.97
C GLU A 247 29.32 -19.13 -17.98
N GLN A 248 28.68 -19.73 -19.00
CA GLN A 248 28.74 -21.18 -19.23
C GLN A 248 30.13 -21.64 -19.69
N ARG A 249 30.83 -20.84 -20.49
CA ARG A 249 32.22 -21.11 -20.92
C ARG A 249 33.20 -20.99 -19.76
N LEU A 250 33.14 -19.92 -18.98
CA LEU A 250 34.07 -19.65 -17.88
C LEU A 250 33.97 -20.71 -16.77
N LYS A 251 32.76 -21.13 -16.39
CA LYS A 251 32.58 -22.24 -15.43
C LYS A 251 33.12 -23.58 -15.94
N ALA A 252 33.04 -23.84 -17.24
CA ALA A 252 33.60 -25.05 -17.83
C ALA A 252 35.14 -25.08 -17.81
N TYR A 253 35.79 -23.90 -17.81
CA TYR A 253 37.25 -23.79 -17.67
C TYR A 253 37.75 -23.86 -16.22
N GLU A 254 36.94 -23.47 -15.23
CA GLU A 254 37.30 -23.58 -13.81
C GLU A 254 37.23 -25.02 -13.26
N THR A 255 36.50 -25.90 -13.93
CA THR A 255 36.30 -27.31 -13.51
C THR A 255 37.05 -28.33 -14.37
N ALA A 256 37.91 -27.88 -15.28
CA ALA A 256 38.78 -28.69 -16.14
C ALA A 256 40.22 -28.68 -15.62
#